data_AF-A0A224YYJ9-F1
#
_entry.id   AF-A0A224YYJ9-F1
#
_cell.length_a   1.000
_cell.length_b   1.000
_cell.length_c   1.000
_cell.angle_alpha   90.00
_cell.angle_beta   90.00
_cell.angle_gamma   90.00
#
_symmetry.space_group_name_H-M   'P 1'
#
loop_
_entity.id
_entity.type
_entity.pdbx_description
1 polymer ?
#
loop_
_entity_poly.entity_id
_entity_poly.type
_entity_poly.pdbx_seq_one_letter_code
_entity_poly.pdbx_strand_id
1 'polypeptide(L)'
;MQKTELMCNSIGRVQRFAIRSETLEVVKECLCLRQVVTAEPNRDTEVTRRIRMWWSTFGRYSKIMTGSLPLPLKRNVYNSCILPVLTYGAETWMLKRGFNLD
;
A
#
# COMPACT_ATOMS: atom_id res chain seq x y z
N MET A 1 7.06 -18.41 12.41
CA MET A 1 6.93 -17.14 11.68
C MET A 1 7.18 -16.01 12.66
N GLN A 2 8.39 -15.46 12.69
CA GLN A 2 8.65 -14.20 13.38
C GLN A 2 7.96 -13.08 12.59
N LYS A 3 7.06 -12.34 13.24
CA LYS A 3 6.22 -11.30 12.60
C LYS A 3 6.77 -9.89 12.88
N THR A 4 8.03 -9.79 13.28
CA THR A 4 8.61 -8.56 13.80
C THR A 4 9.96 -8.32 13.15
N GLU A 5 10.03 -7.25 12.37
CA GLU A 5 11.22 -6.80 11.65
C GLU A 5 11.52 -5.37 12.11
N LEU A 6 12.81 -5.01 12.15
CA LEU A 6 13.25 -3.67 12.50
C LEU A 6 13.44 -2.85 11.22
N MET A 7 12.91 -1.63 11.18
CA MET A 7 13.08 -0.71 10.07
C MET A 7 13.63 0.62 10.57
N CYS A 8 14.68 1.12 9.91
CA CYS A 8 15.29 2.41 10.23
C CYS A 8 15.10 3.39 9.08
N ASN A 9 14.77 4.64 9.38
CA ASN A 9 14.76 5.73 8.41
C ASN A 9 16.18 6.30 8.20
N SER A 10 16.35 7.22 7.25
CA SER A 10 17.65 7.84 6.92
C SER A 10 18.27 8.69 8.04
N ILE A 11 17.50 9.01 9.10
CA ILE A 11 17.94 9.79 10.26
C ILE A 11 18.45 8.85 11.37
N GLY A 12 17.92 7.63 11.46
CA GLY A 12 18.26 6.65 12.48
C GLY A 12 19.54 5.88 12.16
N ARG A 13 20.38 5.66 13.17
CA ARG A 13 21.49 4.70 13.06
C ARG A 13 20.95 3.29 13.24
N VAL A 14 21.34 2.38 12.35
CA VAL A 14 21.03 0.95 12.49
C VAL A 14 21.65 0.45 13.80
N GLN A 15 20.79 0.05 14.74
CA GLN A 15 21.20 -0.59 15.98
C GLN A 15 20.66 -2.02 16.02
N ARG A 16 21.43 -2.92 16.65
CA ARG A 16 20.98 -4.29 16.92
C ARG A 16 19.97 -4.25 18.05
N PHE A 17 18.72 -4.59 17.75
CA PHE A 17 17.64 -4.65 18.73
C PHE A 17 17.22 -6.11 18.93
N ALA A 18 17.10 -6.53 20.19
CA ALA A 18 16.69 -7.88 20.54
C ALA A 18 15.38 -7.86 21.34
N ILE A 19 14.42 -8.70 20.94
CA ILE A 19 13.18 -8.94 21.67
C ILE A 19 13.23 -10.39 22.15
N ARG A 20 13.06 -10.62 23.46
CA ARG A 20 13.04 -11.97 24.05
C ARG A 20 14.26 -12.83 23.65
N SER A 21 15.44 -12.19 23.59
CA SER A 21 16.73 -12.80 23.21
C SER A 21 16.88 -13.16 21.72
N GLU A 22 15.92 -12.80 20.86
CA GLU A 22 16.03 -12.93 19.40
C GLU A 22 16.37 -11.57 18.79
N THR A 23 17.44 -11.50 17.99
CA THR A 23 17.80 -10.28 17.26
C THR A 23 16.86 -10.08 16.09
N LEU A 24 16.27 -8.89 15.98
CA LEU A 24 15.41 -8.55 14.86
C LEU A 24 16.23 -8.33 13.59
N GLU A 25 15.71 -8.85 12.48
CA GLU A 25 16.25 -8.54 11.16
C GLU A 25 15.97 -7.08 10.80
N VAL A 26 16.99 -6.41 10.24
CA VAL A 26 16.85 -5.04 9.76
C VAL A 26 16.43 -5.07 8.30
N VAL A 27 15.21 -4.63 8.01
CA VAL A 27 14.65 -4.60 6.66
C VAL A 27 14.58 -3.17 6.12
N LYS A 28 14.80 -3.04 4.81
CA LYS A 28 14.67 -1.75 4.09
C LYS A 28 13.22 -1.42 3.72
N GLU A 29 12.40 -2.46 3.60
CA GLU A 29 11.00 -2.37 3.19
C GLU A 29 10.17 -3.28 4.09
N CYS A 30 9.00 -2.82 4.52
CA CYS A 30 8.04 -3.66 5.21
C CYS A 30 6.64 -3.50 4.59
N LEU A 31 5.86 -4.58 4.62
CA LEU A 31 4.47 -4.56 4.17
C LEU A 31 3.55 -4.23 5.34
N CYS A 32 3.12 -2.97 5.43
CA CYS A 32 2.16 -2.52 6.43
C CYS A 32 0.85 -2.13 5.75
N LEU A 33 -0.29 -2.70 6.17
CA LEU A 33 -1.61 -2.37 5.63
C LEU A 33 -1.70 -2.39 4.08
N ARG A 34 -0.98 -3.32 3.44
CA ARG A 34 -0.87 -3.45 1.96
C ARG A 34 -0.15 -2.29 1.27
N GLN A 35 0.53 -1.44 2.04
CA GLN A 35 1.48 -0.44 1.57
C GLN A 35 2.90 -0.95 1.82
N VAL A 36 3.76 -0.78 0.81
CA VAL A 36 5.20 -0.96 1.01
C VAL A 36 5.69 0.30 1.71
N VAL A 37 6.16 0.16 2.94
CA VAL A 37 6.76 1.25 3.71
C VAL A 37 8.27 1.14 3.54
N THR A 38 8.87 2.18 2.99
CA THR A 38 10.32 2.29 2.83
C THR A 38 10.84 3.52 3.56
N ALA A 39 12.15 3.53 3.88
CA ALA A 39 12.79 4.66 4.54
C ALA A 39 12.65 5.95 3.70
N GLU A 40 12.74 5.79 2.37
CA GLU A 40 12.56 6.82 1.35
C GLU A 40 11.39 6.42 0.44
N PRO A 41 10.15 6.78 0.80
CA PRO A 41 8.98 6.38 0.02
C PRO A 41 8.89 7.16 -1.29
N ASN A 42 8.95 6.44 -2.42
CA ASN A 42 8.64 7.00 -3.73
C ASN A 42 7.14 6.88 -4.02
N ARG A 43 6.47 8.04 -4.10
CA ARG A 43 5.03 8.13 -4.40
C ARG A 43 4.69 7.55 -5.77
N ASP A 44 5.55 7.79 -6.77
CA ASP A 44 5.29 7.38 -8.15
C ASP A 44 5.31 5.85 -8.32
N THR A 45 6.18 5.17 -7.57
CA THR A 45 6.22 3.70 -7.55
C THR A 45 4.92 3.12 -7.00
N GLU A 46 4.38 3.70 -5.93
CA GLU A 46 3.12 3.25 -5.32
C GLU A 46 1.90 3.60 -6.19
N VAL A 47 1.87 4.78 -6.80
CA VAL A 47 0.86 5.17 -7.81
C VAL A 47 0.86 4.15 -8.94
N THR A 48 2.03 3.85 -9.52
CA THR A 48 2.18 2.90 -10.62
C THR A 48 1.71 1.50 -10.22
N ARG A 49 2.08 1.04 -9.02
CA ARG A 49 1.64 -0.26 -8.49
C ARG A 49 0.13 -0.33 -8.38
N ARG A 50 -0.53 0.73 -7.90
CA ARG A 50 -1.99 0.80 -7.75
C ARG A 50 -2.72 0.85 -9.07
N ILE A 51 -2.20 1.59 -10.06
CA ILE A 51 -2.75 1.58 -11.43
C ILE A 51 -2.73 0.15 -11.98
N ARG A 52 -1.62 -0.59 -11.79
CA ARG A 52 -1.52 -2.00 -12.22
C ARG A 52 -2.52 -2.90 -11.49
N MET A 53 -2.67 -2.76 -10.17
CA MET A 53 -3.65 -3.51 -9.39
C MET A 53 -5.09 -3.18 -9.78
N TRP A 54 -5.39 -1.92 -10.06
CA TRP A 54 -6.69 -1.48 -10.53
C TRP A 54 -7.03 -2.12 -11.88
N TRP A 55 -6.11 -2.09 -12.84
CA TRP A 55 -6.29 -2.77 -14.14
C TRP A 55 -6.47 -4.28 -13.98
N SER A 56 -5.69 -4.93 -13.12
CA SER A 56 -5.84 -6.36 -12.83
C SER A 56 -7.23 -6.67 -12.24
N THR A 57 -7.71 -5.83 -11.31
CA THR A 57 -9.03 -5.97 -10.69
C THR A 57 -10.15 -5.71 -11.69
N PHE A 58 -10.01 -4.68 -12.53
CA PHE A 58 -10.93 -4.43 -13.63
C PHE A 58 -10.99 -5.62 -14.59
N GLY A 59 -9.85 -6.19 -14.96
CA GLY A 59 -9.76 -7.39 -15.78
C GLY A 59 -10.51 -8.59 -15.17
N ARG A 60 -10.38 -8.81 -13.86
CA ARG A 60 -11.14 -9.84 -13.12
C ARG A 60 -12.65 -9.64 -13.23
N TYR A 61 -13.12 -8.40 -13.17
CA TYR A 61 -14.54 -8.06 -13.28
C TYR A 61 -14.98 -7.67 -14.71
N SER A 62 -14.13 -7.90 -15.71
CA SER A 62 -14.37 -7.48 -17.10
C SER A 62 -15.71 -7.98 -17.62
N LYS A 63 -16.04 -9.27 -17.41
CA LYS A 63 -17.34 -9.85 -17.79
C LYS A 63 -18.56 -9.11 -17.22
N ILE A 64 -18.45 -8.59 -16.00
CA ILE A 64 -19.51 -7.79 -15.37
C ILE A 64 -19.58 -6.42 -16.04
N MET A 65 -18.43 -5.79 -16.27
CA MET A 65 -18.33 -4.44 -16.84
C MET A 65 -18.73 -4.39 -18.32
N THR A 66 -18.37 -5.41 -19.10
CA THR A 66 -18.63 -5.52 -20.54
C THR A 66 -19.89 -6.31 -20.87
N GLY A 67 -20.46 -7.05 -19.92
CA GLY A 67 -21.68 -7.83 -20.11
C GLY A 67 -22.96 -6.99 -20.22
N SER A 68 -24.10 -7.65 -20.37
CA SER A 68 -25.43 -7.04 -20.54
C SER A 68 -26.10 -6.57 -19.24
N LEU A 69 -25.37 -6.55 -18.11
CA LEU A 69 -25.93 -6.13 -16.82
C LEU A 69 -26.40 -4.67 -16.85
N PRO A 70 -27.50 -4.34 -16.13
CA PRO A 70 -27.92 -2.96 -15.94
C PRO A 70 -26.81 -2.08 -15.34
N LEU A 71 -26.73 -0.83 -15.81
CA LEU A 71 -25.71 0.13 -15.39
C LEU A 71 -25.64 0.35 -13.86
N PRO A 72 -26.76 0.37 -13.10
CA PRO A 72 -26.70 0.51 -11.63
C PRO A 72 -25.92 -0.63 -10.95
N LEU A 73 -26.07 -1.86 -11.45
CA LEU A 73 -25.35 -3.01 -10.89
C LEU A 73 -23.86 -2.95 -11.21
N LYS A 74 -23.51 -2.54 -12.44
CA LYS A 74 -22.11 -2.30 -12.82
C LYS A 74 -21.49 -1.22 -11.94
N ARG A 75 -22.21 -0.12 -11.68
CA ARG A 75 -21.77 0.96 -10.79
C ARG A 75 -21.51 0.44 -9.38
N ASN A 76 -22.39 -0.38 -8.82
CA ASN A 76 -22.21 -0.93 -7.48
C ASN A 76 -20.94 -1.79 -7.38
N VAL A 77 -20.70 -2.66 -8.36
CA VAL A 77 -19.47 -3.48 -8.42
C VAL A 77 -18.23 -2.60 -8.60
N TYR A 78 -18.30 -1.60 -9.48
CA TYR A 78 -17.19 -0.68 -9.70
C TYR A 78 -16.84 0.07 -8.41
N ASN A 79 -17.81 0.70 -7.76
CA ASN A 79 -17.59 1.50 -6.55
C ASN A 79 -17.15 0.66 -5.35
N SER A 80 -17.62 -0.58 -5.23
CA SER A 80 -17.35 -1.42 -4.05
C SER A 80 -16.09 -2.28 -4.21
N CYS A 81 -15.71 -2.65 -5.44
CA CYS A 81 -14.65 -3.63 -5.67
C CYS A 81 -13.47 -3.09 -6.48
N ILE A 82 -13.71 -2.19 -7.43
CA ILE A 82 -12.68 -1.72 -8.37
C ILE A 82 -12.10 -0.38 -7.91
N LEU A 83 -12.96 0.60 -7.61
CA LEU A 83 -12.58 1.94 -7.18
C LEU A 83 -11.70 1.94 -5.91
N PRO A 84 -12.00 1.15 -4.86
CA PRO A 84 -11.20 1.18 -3.62
C PRO A 84 -9.74 0.76 -3.82
N VAL A 85 -9.44 -0.07 -4.82
CA VAL A 85 -8.06 -0.47 -5.14
C VAL A 85 -7.20 0.74 -5.53
N LEU A 86 -7.82 1.71 -6.21
CA LEU A 86 -7.18 2.96 -6.60
C LEU A 86 -7.22 3.99 -5.47
N THR A 87 -8.37 4.16 -4.79
CA THR A 87 -8.60 5.28 -3.85
C THR A 87 -8.13 5.04 -2.42
N TYR A 88 -8.18 3.80 -1.90
CA TYR A 88 -7.77 3.51 -0.52
C TYR A 88 -6.29 3.86 -0.25
N GLY A 89 -5.46 3.85 -1.30
CA GLY A 89 -4.08 4.32 -1.20
C GLY A 89 -3.93 5.81 -0.98
N ALA A 90 -4.82 6.61 -1.59
CA ALA A 90 -4.77 8.06 -1.46
C ALA A 90 -5.11 8.52 -0.02
N GLU A 91 -5.98 7.78 0.68
CA GLU A 91 -6.31 8.02 2.08
C GLU A 91 -5.09 7.86 3.00
N THR A 92 -4.14 6.97 2.65
CA THR A 92 -2.91 6.75 3.42
C THR A 92 -1.70 7.56 2.94
N TRP A 93 -1.81 8.30 1.83
CA TRP A 93 -0.73 9.15 1.30
C TRP A 93 -0.53 10.46 2.09
N MET A 94 -1.54 10.90 2.84
CA MET A 94 -1.54 12.13 3.64
C MET A 94 -0.84 11.98 5.01
N LEU A 95 0.40 11.49 5.06
CA LEU A 95 1.22 11.52 6.29
C LEU A 95 2.70 11.90 6.12
N LYS A 96 3.07 12.56 5.01
CA LYS A 96 4.37 13.27 4.93
C LYS A 96 4.24 14.58 4.15
N ARG A 97 3.53 15.56 4.71
CA ARG A 97 4.05 16.93 4.69
C ARG A 97 4.94 16.97 5.93
N GLY A 98 6.24 17.18 5.76
CA GLY A 98 7.13 17.32 6.90
C GLY A 98 6.52 18.34 7.85
N PHE A 99 6.35 17.97 9.11
CA PHE A 99 6.36 18.96 10.18
C PHE A 99 7.76 19.56 10.14
N ASN A 100 7.98 20.54 9.26
CA ASN A 100 9.02 21.53 9.46
C ASN A 100 8.57 22.30 10.69
N LEU A 101 9.11 21.91 11.84
CA LEU A 101 9.26 22.81 12.96
C LEU A 101 10.35 23.79 12.54
N ASP A 102 9.92 24.85 11.86
CA ASP A 102 10.60 26.15 11.91
C ASP A 102 10.06 26.91 13.14
#